data_AF-A0A4R0DLB3-F1
#
_entry.id   AF-A0A4R0DLB3-F1
#
_cell.length_a   1.000
_cell.length_b   1.000
_cell.length_c   1.000
_cell.angle_alpha   90.00
_cell.angle_beta   90.00
_cell.angle_gamma   90.00
#
_symmetry.space_group_name_H-M   'P 1'
#
loop_
_entity.id
_entity.type
_entity.pdbx_description
1 polymer ?
#
loop_
_entity_poly.entity_id
_entity_poly.type
_entity_poly.pdbx_seq_one_letter_code
_entity_poly.pdbx_strand_id
1 'polypeptide(L)'
;MQHEFFTPHKDANHINAQDVIVDLVGRAKDISVATWNCFEDGKDLTIKGEIVANLIYEIQTKLELIEKILPMAFGYQEGEE
;
A
#
# COMPACT_ATOMS: atom_id res chain seq x y z
N MET A 1 -10.96 9.59 17.87
CA MET A 1 -9.50 9.68 17.80
C MET A 1 -9.08 8.72 16.70
N GLN A 2 -8.73 9.22 15.51
CA GLN A 2 -8.20 8.36 14.45
C GLN A 2 -6.83 7.87 14.92
N HIS A 3 -6.71 6.56 15.16
CA HIS A 3 -5.43 5.94 15.48
C HIS A 3 -4.61 6.02 14.20
N GLU A 4 -3.48 6.73 14.20
CA GLU A 4 -2.59 6.68 13.04
C GLU A 4 -2.13 5.24 12.87
N PHE A 5 -2.55 4.62 11.76
CA PHE A 5 -2.17 3.26 11.41
C PHE A 5 -0.65 3.11 11.20
N PHE A 6 0.01 4.22 10.82
CA PHE A 6 1.44 4.28 10.55
C PHE A 6 1.94 5.72 10.65
N THR A 7 3.14 5.86 11.20
CA THR A 7 3.92 7.11 11.32
C THR A 7 5.37 6.80 10.90
N PRO A 8 5.94 7.51 9.91
CA PRO A 8 7.33 7.33 9.51
C PRO A 8 8.30 7.51 10.68
N HIS A 9 9.42 6.79 10.67
CA HIS A 9 10.49 7.00 11.64
C HIS A 9 11.08 8.41 11.48
N LYS A 10 11.50 9.04 12.59
CA LYS A 10 12.08 10.39 12.59
C LYS A 10 13.32 10.56 11.70
N ASP A 11 14.00 9.47 11.39
CA ASP A 11 15.23 9.44 10.56
C ASP A 11 14.94 9.01 9.10
N ALA A 12 13.66 8.89 8.72
CA ALA A 12 13.27 8.62 7.34
C ALA A 12 13.64 9.82 6.43
N ASN A 13 14.02 9.53 5.19
CA ASN A 13 14.44 10.52 4.19
C ASN A 13 13.90 10.14 2.81
N HIS A 14 14.05 11.01 1.81
CA HIS A 14 13.44 10.76 0.50
C HIS A 14 14.00 9.49 -0.19
N ILE A 15 15.28 9.16 -0.01
CA ILE A 15 15.90 7.96 -0.62
C ILE A 15 15.26 6.69 -0.03
N ASN A 16 15.22 6.57 1.29
CA ASN A 16 14.62 5.40 1.92
C ASN A 16 13.09 5.35 1.75
N ALA A 17 12.43 6.49 1.64
CA ALA A 17 11.00 6.57 1.35
C ALA A 17 10.66 6.10 -0.08
N GLN A 18 11.51 6.40 -1.07
CA GLN A 18 11.33 5.91 -2.44
C GLN A 18 11.42 4.38 -2.51
N ASP A 19 12.43 3.77 -1.88
CA ASP A 19 12.57 2.31 -1.81
C ASP A 19 11.34 1.65 -1.16
N VAL A 20 10.86 2.24 -0.06
CA VAL A 20 9.67 1.75 0.64
C VAL A 20 8.42 1.88 -0.22
N ILE A 21 8.24 2.97 -0.96
CA ILE A 21 7.10 3.14 -1.89
C ILE A 21 7.14 2.10 -3.00
N VAL A 22 8.31 1.86 -3.61
CA VAL A 22 8.45 0.87 -4.68
C VAL A 22 8.06 -0.53 -4.18
N ASP A 23 8.51 -0.94 -3.00
CA ASP A 23 8.13 -2.23 -2.39
C ASP A 23 6.62 -2.28 -2.06
N LEU A 24 6.07 -1.22 -1.45
CA LEU A 24 4.65 -1.16 -1.11
C LEU A 24 3.74 -1.25 -2.34
N VAL A 25 4.08 -0.54 -3.42
CA VAL A 25 3.34 -0.59 -4.69
C VAL A 25 3.43 -1.98 -5.31
N GLY A 26 4.62 -2.60 -5.32
CA GLY A 26 4.81 -3.96 -5.82
C GLY A 26 3.93 -4.97 -5.07
N ARG A 27 3.95 -4.92 -3.73
CA ARG A 27 3.14 -5.80 -2.88
C ARG A 27 1.63 -5.56 -3.04
N ALA A 28 1.20 -4.30 -3.11
CA ALA A 28 -0.21 -3.96 -3.33
C ALA A 28 -0.71 -4.51 -4.67
N LYS A 29 0.11 -4.42 -5.73
CA LYS A 29 -0.16 -5.02 -7.04
C LYS A 29 -0.28 -6.54 -6.94
N ASP A 30 0.68 -7.21 -6.31
CA ASP A 30 0.68 -8.68 -6.22
C ASP A 30 -0.56 -9.20 -5.47
N ILE A 31 -0.96 -8.53 -4.38
CA ILE A 31 -2.17 -8.88 -3.63
C ILE A 31 -3.42 -8.58 -4.46
N SER A 32 -3.44 -7.50 -5.23
CA SER A 32 -4.55 -7.20 -6.14
C SER A 32 -4.72 -8.29 -7.21
N VAL A 33 -3.62 -8.80 -7.77
CA VAL A 33 -3.65 -9.93 -8.71
C VAL A 33 -4.16 -11.21 -8.04
N ALA A 34 -3.66 -11.52 -6.84
CA ALA A 34 -4.13 -12.67 -6.06
C ALA A 34 -5.63 -12.57 -5.74
N THR A 35 -6.10 -11.36 -5.40
CA THR A 35 -7.51 -11.07 -5.13
C THR A 35 -8.35 -11.25 -6.38
N TRP A 36 -7.91 -10.72 -7.53
CA TRP A 36 -8.59 -10.90 -8.81
C TRP A 36 -8.75 -12.39 -9.19
N ASN A 37 -7.71 -13.18 -8.96
CA ASN A 37 -7.74 -14.63 -9.22
C ASN A 37 -8.68 -15.41 -8.29
N CYS A 38 -9.20 -14.79 -7.23
CA CYS A 38 -10.25 -15.40 -6.42
C CYS A 38 -11.63 -15.31 -7.11
N PHE A 39 -11.75 -14.57 -8.21
CA PHE A 39 -12.97 -14.42 -8.99
C PHE A 39 -12.85 -15.12 -10.35
N GLU A 40 -13.81 -15.98 -10.69
CA GLU A 40 -13.98 -16.53 -12.03
C GLU A 40 -14.65 -15.47 -12.91
N ASP A 41 -14.08 -15.26 -14.11
CA ASP A 41 -14.48 -14.20 -15.06
C ASP A 41 -14.60 -12.79 -14.44
N GLY A 42 -13.91 -12.55 -13.31
CA GLY A 42 -13.96 -11.29 -12.57
C GLY A 42 -15.28 -11.01 -11.86
N LYS A 43 -16.18 -12.01 -11.73
CA LYS A 43 -17.53 -11.83 -11.17
C LYS A 43 -17.87 -12.83 -10.07
N ASP A 44 -17.58 -14.10 -10.29
CA ASP A 44 -18.04 -15.16 -9.39
C ASP A 44 -16.94 -15.55 -8.42
N LEU A 45 -17.21 -15.40 -7.12
CA LEU A 45 -16.25 -15.71 -6.09
C LEU A 45 -16.03 -17.24 -5.98
N THR A 46 -14.81 -17.70 -6.23
CA THR A 46 -14.43 -19.13 -6.22
C THR A 46 -13.80 -19.62 -4.93
N ILE A 47 -13.43 -18.69 -4.04
CA ILE A 47 -12.77 -18.93 -2.76
C ILE A 47 -13.70 -18.48 -1.61
N LYS A 48 -13.42 -18.88 -0.37
CA LYS A 48 -14.17 -18.35 0.79
C LYS A 48 -14.09 -16.82 0.87
N GLY A 49 -15.23 -16.16 1.05
CA GLY A 49 -15.31 -14.69 1.13
C GLY A 49 -14.48 -14.06 2.24
N GLU A 50 -14.25 -14.78 3.35
CA GLU A 50 -13.38 -14.31 4.43
C GLU A 50 -11.93 -14.09 3.97
N ILE A 51 -11.42 -14.93 3.07
CA ILE A 51 -10.06 -14.84 2.55
C ILE A 51 -9.96 -13.59 1.66
N VAL A 52 -10.94 -13.40 0.79
CA VAL A 52 -10.99 -12.23 -0.11
C VAL A 52 -11.16 -10.93 0.67
N ALA A 53 -11.98 -10.91 1.72
CA ALA A 53 -12.13 -9.76 2.60
C ALA A 53 -10.79 -9.37 3.26
N ASN A 54 -10.01 -10.35 3.73
CA ASN A 54 -8.68 -10.09 4.29
C ASN A 54 -7.71 -9.55 3.25
N LEU A 55 -7.73 -10.08 2.02
CA LEU A 55 -6.87 -9.57 0.93
C LEU A 55 -7.24 -8.12 0.54
N ILE A 56 -8.54 -7.81 0.47
CA ILE A 56 -9.03 -6.44 0.22
C ILE A 56 -8.58 -5.49 1.34
N TYR A 57 -8.71 -5.92 2.60
CA TYR A 57 -8.25 -5.13 3.75
C TYR A 57 -6.74 -4.84 3.67
N GLU A 58 -5.93 -5.85 3.34
CA GLU A 58 -4.49 -5.70 3.12
C GLU A 58 -4.16 -4.71 1.99
N ILE A 59 -4.93 -4.72 0.89
CA ILE A 59 -4.77 -3.74 -0.20
C ILE A 59 -5.07 -2.33 0.31
N GLN A 60 -6.21 -2.13 1.00
CA GLN A 60 -6.60 -0.83 1.55
C GLN A 60 -5.52 -0.29 2.49
N THR A 61 -5.04 -1.12 3.40
CA THR A 61 -3.95 -0.77 4.31
C THR A 61 -2.69 -0.33 3.57
N LYS A 62 -2.28 -1.03 2.51
CA LYS A 62 -1.08 -0.65 1.75
C LYS A 62 -1.28 0.65 0.96
N LEU A 63 -2.48 0.90 0.44
CA LEU A 63 -2.80 2.17 -0.21
C LEU A 63 -2.72 3.34 0.78
N GLU A 64 -3.23 3.18 2.00
CA GLU A 64 -3.11 4.19 3.07
C GLU A 64 -1.63 4.45 3.46
N LEU A 65 -0.79 3.41 3.48
CA LEU A 65 0.65 3.55 3.70
C LEU A 65 1.34 4.30 2.56
N ILE A 66 1.02 3.96 1.31
CA ILE A 66 1.54 4.64 0.13
C ILE A 66 1.19 6.13 0.18
N GLU A 67 -0.08 6.47 0.43
CA GLU A 67 -0.55 7.85 0.52
C GLU A 67 0.26 8.68 1.54
N LYS A 68 0.63 8.09 2.68
CA LYS A 68 1.41 8.75 3.72
C LYS A 68 2.88 8.93 3.38
N ILE A 69 3.50 7.97 2.69
CA ILE A 69 4.95 7.99 2.43
C ILE A 69 5.26 8.70 1.10
N LEU A 70 4.33 8.73 0.16
CA LEU A 70 4.55 9.28 -1.18
C LEU A 70 5.03 10.75 -1.18
N PRO A 71 4.49 11.65 -0.34
CA PRO A 71 5.01 13.01 -0.24
C PRO A 71 6.44 13.07 0.29
N MET A 72 6.84 12.17 1.19
CA MET A 72 8.23 12.11 1.68
C MET A 72 9.17 11.59 0.59
N ALA A 73 8.72 10.65 -0.24
CA ALA A 73 9.50 10.08 -1.33
C ALA A 73 9.75 11.05 -2.49
N PHE A 74 8.75 11.88 -2.84
CA PHE A 74 8.79 12.71 -4.06
C PHE A 74 8.51 14.20 -3.84
N GLY A 75 8.20 14.62 -2.61
CA GLY A 75 8.01 16.02 -2.24
C GLY A 75 9.31 16.75 -1.87
N TYR A 76 10.45 16.05 -1.81
CA TYR A 76 11.74 16.68 -1.62
C TYR A 76 12.15 17.43 -2.90
N GLN A 77 12.17 18.76 -2.84
CA GLN A 77 12.81 19.61 -3.83
C GLN A 77 14.19 20.01 -3.31
N GLU A 78 15.25 19.76 -4.07
CA GLU A 78 16.58 20.29 -3.74
C GLU A 78 16.51 21.83 -3.69
N GLY A 79 16.74 22.41 -2.50
CA GLY A 79 16.92 23.85 -2.32
C GLY A 79 15.84 24.60 -1.52
N GLU A 80 14.85 23.94 -0.93
CA GLU A 80 13.99 24.59 0.09
C GLU A 80 14.64 24.43 1.48
N GLU A 81 15.28 25.51 1.95
CA GLU A 81 15.79 25.71 3.32
C GLU A 81 14.66 25.91 4.34
#